data_AF-A0AAE5AE62-F1
#
_entry.id   AF-A0AAE5AE62-F1
#
_cell.length_a   1.000
_cell.length_b   1.000
_cell.length_c   1.000
_cell.angle_alpha   90.00
_cell.angle_beta   90.00
_cell.angle_gamma   90.00
#
_symmetry.space_group_name_H-M   'P 1'
#
loop_
_entity.id
_entity.type
_entity.pdbx_description
1 polymer ?
#
loop_
_entity_poly.entity_id
_entity_poly.type
_entity_poly.pdbx_seq_one_letter_code
_entity_poly.pdbx_strand_id
1 'polypeptide(L)' 'MSLHEYRASQQISATDPPFYALIMSAMRKADTANLAKLRRSFPDTYAELQARYNLPGGVMPGDGA' A
#
# COMPACT_ATOMS: atom_id res chain seq x y z
N MET A 1 9.82 5.59 14.38
CA MET A 1 8.66 6.23 15.05
C MET A 1 9.14 7.42 15.84
N SER A 2 8.84 8.60 15.32
CA SER A 2 9.01 9.92 15.95
C SER A 2 7.66 10.63 16.11
N LEU A 3 7.61 11.70 16.91
CA LEU A 3 6.41 12.54 17.04
C LEU A 3 5.94 13.11 15.69
N HIS A 4 6.87 13.39 14.78
CA HIS A 4 6.56 13.85 13.43
C HIS A 4 5.79 12.78 12.64
N GLU A 5 6.28 11.52 12.64
CA GLU A 5 5.62 10.41 11.97
C GLU A 5 4.22 10.12 12.55
N TYR A 6 4.05 10.27 13.86
CA TYR A 6 2.74 10.11 14.52
C TYR A 6 1.74 11.22 14.13
N ARG A 7 2.18 12.47 14.03
CA ARG A 7 1.31 13.56 13.55
C ARG A 7 0.92 13.37 12.08
N ALA A 8 1.87 12.95 11.25
CA ALA A 8 1.58 12.60 9.87
C ALA A 8 0.56 11.45 9.77
N SER A 9 0.65 10.42 10.63
CA SER A 9 -0.34 9.34 10.63
C SER A 9 -1.75 9.80 11.00
N GLN A 10 -1.89 10.79 11.90
CA GLN A 10 -3.20 11.39 12.21
C GLN A 10 -3.78 12.12 10.99
N GLN A 11 -2.96 12.88 10.27
CA GLN A 11 -3.39 13.58 9.05
C GLN A 11 -3.83 12.61 7.96
N ILE A 12 -3.11 11.50 7.77
CA ILE A 12 -3.49 10.44 6.84
C ILE A 12 -4.82 9.79 7.27
N SER A 13 -4.99 9.50 8.56
CA SER A 13 -6.23 8.91 9.06
C SER A 13 -7.43 9.85 8.90
N ALA A 14 -7.23 11.16 8.98
CA ALA A 14 -8.30 12.15 8.86
C ALA A 14 -8.90 12.22 7.45
N THR A 15 -8.21 11.73 6.41
CA THR A 15 -8.76 11.65 5.04
C THR A 15 -9.55 10.37 4.78
N ASP A 16 -9.75 9.53 5.81
CA ASP A 16 -10.44 8.24 5.76
C ASP A 16 -10.09 7.34 4.54
N PRO A 17 -8.79 7.12 4.26
CA PRO A 17 -8.41 6.29 3.13
C PRO A 17 -8.75 4.82 3.39
N PRO A 18 -9.09 4.03 2.36
CA PRO A 18 -9.30 2.60 2.50
C PRO A 18 -8.08 1.94 3.14
N PHE A 19 -8.29 1.02 4.08
CA PHE A 19 -7.21 0.38 4.82
C PHE A 19 -6.16 -0.27 3.89
N TYR A 20 -6.59 -1.00 2.85
CA TYR A 20 -5.66 -1.61 1.90
C TYR A 20 -4.89 -0.60 1.06
N ALA A 21 -5.42 0.61 0.84
CA ALA A 21 -4.67 1.69 0.20
C ALA A 21 -3.48 2.14 1.06
N LEU A 22 -3.63 2.15 2.39
CA LEU A 22 -2.54 2.43 3.33
C LEU A 22 -1.47 1.34 3.28
N ILE A 23 -1.87 0.07 3.27
CA ILE A 23 -0.95 -1.06 3.18
C ILE A 23 -0.18 -1.04 1.85
N MET A 24 -0.88 -0.83 0.74
CA MET A 24 -0.25 -0.71 -0.59
C MET A 24 0.72 0.47 -0.64
N SER A 25 0.35 1.62 -0.07
CA SER A 25 1.22 2.80 0.02
C SER A 25 2.46 2.53 0.88
N ALA A 26 2.29 1.83 2.01
CA ALA A 26 3.40 1.41 2.86
C ALA A 26 4.35 0.46 2.11
N MET A 27 3.81 -0.51 1.35
CA MET A 27 4.62 -1.41 0.50
C MET A 27 5.41 -0.65 -0.57
N ARG A 28 4.83 0.40 -1.17
CA ARG A 28 5.53 1.24 -2.15
C ARG A 28 6.71 2.02 -1.55
N LYS A 29 6.58 2.47 -0.30
CA LYS A 29 7.61 3.24 0.40
C LYS A 29 8.66 2.37 1.08
N ALA A 30 8.34 1.13 1.41
CA ALA A 30 9.17 0.26 2.22
C ALA A 30 10.49 -0.12 1.52
N ASP A 31 11.56 -0.22 2.30
CA ASP A 31 12.78 -0.93 1.91
C ASP A 31 12.54 -2.45 1.80
N THR A 32 13.55 -3.18 1.32
CA THR A 32 13.50 -4.64 1.13
C THR A 32 13.08 -5.41 2.39
N ALA A 33 13.56 -5.01 3.57
CA ALA A 33 13.29 -5.74 4.81
C ALA A 33 11.86 -5.51 5.31
N ASN A 34 11.40 -4.26 5.26
CA ASN A 34 10.04 -3.90 5.64
C ASN A 34 9.02 -4.39 4.61
N LEU A 35 9.36 -4.40 3.33
CA LEU A 35 8.53 -5.00 2.29
C LEU A 35 8.37 -6.51 2.50
N ALA A 36 9.43 -7.22 2.90
CA ALA A 36 9.35 -8.64 3.21
C ALA A 36 8.41 -8.93 4.40
N LYS A 37 8.41 -8.08 5.43
CA LYS A 37 7.47 -8.19 6.57
C LYS A 37 6.03 -7.95 6.10
N LEU A 38 5.79 -6.88 5.35
CA LEU A 38 4.48 -6.54 4.81
C LEU A 38 3.94 -7.64 3.89
N ARG A 39 4.78 -8.17 2.99
CA ARG A 39 4.43 -9.29 2.10
C ARG A 39 4.03 -10.53 2.88
N ARG A 40 4.71 -10.84 3.99
CA ARG A 40 4.37 -11.99 4.83
C ARG A 40 3.01 -11.82 5.53
N SER A 41 2.67 -10.60 5.93
CA SER A 41 1.41 -10.31 6.63
C SER A 41 0.22 -10.09 5.69
N PHE A 42 0.45 -9.58 4.49
CA PHE A 42 -0.58 -9.26 3.50
C PHE A 42 -0.20 -9.81 2.10
N PRO A 43 -0.09 -11.15 1.94
CA PRO A 43 0.39 -11.76 0.71
C PRO A 43 -0.51 -11.44 -0.49
N ASP A 44 -1.83 -11.46 -0.32
CA ASP A 44 -2.79 -11.18 -1.40
C ASP A 44 -2.73 -9.72 -1.83
N THR A 45 -2.62 -8.78 -0.88
CA THR A 45 -2.46 -7.36 -1.17
C THR A 45 -1.14 -7.09 -1.92
N TYR A 46 -0.06 -7.80 -1.59
CA TYR A 46 1.19 -7.69 -2.32
C TYR A 46 1.07 -8.24 -3.75
N ALA A 47 0.42 -9.39 -3.93
CA ALA A 47 0.19 -9.98 -5.24
C ALA A 47 -0.63 -9.03 -6.14
N GLU A 48 -1.72 -8.48 -5.60
CA GLU A 48 -2.55 -7.47 -6.25
C GLU A 48 -1.72 -6.23 -6.64
N LEU A 49 -0.96 -5.69 -5.69
CA LEU A 49 -0.14 -4.51 -5.89
C LEU A 49 0.89 -4.72 -7.00
N GLN A 50 1.56 -5.86 -7.01
CA GLN A 50 2.55 -6.23 -8.02
C GLN A 50 1.93 -6.43 -9.40
N ALA A 51 0.79 -7.12 -9.47
CA ALA A 51 0.06 -7.31 -10.72
C ALA A 51 -0.33 -5.95 -11.32
N ARG A 52 -0.86 -5.04 -10.52
CA ARG A 52 -1.25 -3.68 -10.97
C ARG A 52 -0.06 -2.78 -11.30
N TYR A 53 1.04 -2.86 -10.56
CA TYR A 53 2.18 -1.94 -10.74
C TYR A 53 2.78 -2.02 -12.15
N ASN A 54 2.69 -3.18 -12.80
CA ASN A 54 3.21 -3.42 -14.14
C ASN A 54 2.19 -3.11 -15.25
N LEU A 55 0.95 -2.75 -14.90
CA LEU A 55 -0.12 -2.48 -15.86
C LEU A 55 -0.31 -0.97 -16.08
N PRO A 56 -0.64 -0.51 -17.30
CA PRO A 56 -0.99 0.88 -17.56
C PRO A 56 -2.13 1.35 -16.65
N GLY A 57 -1.87 2.39 -15.84
CA GLY A 57 -2.84 2.92 -14.89
C GLY A 57 -3.23 1.96 -13.75
N GLY A 58 -2.59 0.80 -13.63
CA GLY A 58 -2.94 -0.22 -12.65
C GLY A 58 -4.28 -0.91 -12.87
N VAL A 59 -4.83 -0.81 -14.08
CA VAL A 59 -6.13 -1.40 -14.44
C VAL A 59 -5.92 -2.84 -14.89
N MET A 60 -6.57 -3.80 -14.23
CA MET A 60 -6.51 -5.21 -14.63
C MET A 60 -7.49 -5.52 -15.76
N PRO A 61 -7.19 -6.54 -16.58
CA PRO A 61 -8.18 -7.11 -17.50
C PRO A 61 -9.41 -7.60 -16.71
N GLY A 62 -10.54 -6.89 -16.84
CA GLY A 62 -11.78 -7.22 -16.14
C GLY A 62 -12.27 -6.16 -15.14
N ASP A 63 -11.47 -5.14 -14.81
CA ASP A 63 -11.89 -4.04 -13.92
C ASP A 63 -12.97 -3.12 -14.55
N GLY A 64 -13.29 -3.31 -15.85
CA GLY A 64 -14.30 -2.53 -16.56
C GLY A 64 -13.86 -1.10 -16.87
N ALA A 65 -14.48 -0.50 -17.90
CA ALA A 65 -14.32 0.91 -18.25
C ALA A 65 -15.24 1.80 -17.41
#